data_AF-A0A7W1F8T9-F1
#
_entry.id   AF-A0A7W1F8T9-F1
#
_cell.length_a   1.000
_cell.length_b   1.000
_cell.length_c   1.000
_cell.angle_alpha   90.00
_cell.angle_beta   90.00
_cell.angle_gamma   90.00
#
_symmetry.space_group_name_H-M   'P 1'
#
loop_
_entity.id
_entity.type
_entity.pdbx_description
1 polymer ?
#
loop_
_entity_poly.entity_id
_entity_poly.type
_entity_poly.pdbx_seq_one_letter_code
_entity_poly.pdbx_strand_id
1 'polypeptide(L)'
;MVGVTPPIAPDRSLEQRRAAIVEANRIRRERAALKSAMRRAGRSRAAEIVMEEVRDPSPFARTWKLSALLAAIPHLGESRVAVALALTGCSHVKTLAGLTDRQREAVCNWLTRFVEPVHDQEALVKAPAA
;
A
#
# COMPACT_ATOMS: atom_id res chain seq x y z
N MET A 1 -29.54 -12.13 -39.87
CA MET A 1 -28.92 -11.98 -38.52
C MET A 1 -28.83 -10.49 -38.23
N VAL A 2 -29.67 -9.95 -37.35
CA VAL A 2 -29.65 -8.51 -37.01
C VAL A 2 -28.60 -8.32 -35.91
N GLY A 3 -27.51 -7.63 -36.24
CA GLY A 3 -26.47 -7.29 -35.27
C GLY A 3 -26.97 -6.22 -34.31
N VAL A 4 -27.07 -6.56 -33.03
CA VAL A 4 -27.29 -5.57 -31.97
C VAL A 4 -26.02 -4.75 -31.84
N THR A 5 -26.05 -3.49 -32.29
CA THR A 5 -25.01 -2.52 -31.97
C THR A 5 -24.91 -2.41 -30.45
N PRO A 6 -23.73 -2.61 -29.84
CA PRO A 6 -23.61 -2.42 -28.40
C PRO A 6 -23.99 -0.97 -28.06
N PRO A 7 -24.73 -0.73 -26.96
CA PRO A 7 -25.12 0.62 -26.59
C PRO A 7 -23.86 1.49 -26.48
N ILE A 8 -23.81 2.54 -27.30
CA ILE A 8 -22.77 3.57 -27.22
C ILE A 8 -22.84 4.12 -25.80
N ALA A 9 -21.78 3.93 -25.01
CA ALA A 9 -21.71 4.48 -23.67
C ALA A 9 -21.98 6.00 -23.77
N PRO A 10 -22.91 6.55 -22.97
CA PRO A 10 -23.32 7.94 -23.13
C PRO A 10 -22.09 8.84 -23.05
N ASP A 11 -22.02 9.79 -23.99
CA ASP A 11 -20.91 10.73 -24.06
C ASP A 11 -20.87 11.51 -22.75
N ARG A 12 -19.87 11.22 -21.89
CA ARG A 12 -19.80 11.85 -20.56
C ARG A 12 -19.80 13.35 -20.79
N SER A 13 -20.76 14.06 -20.18
CA SER A 13 -20.81 15.52 -20.25
C SER A 13 -19.41 16.07 -19.91
N LEU A 14 -19.00 17.12 -20.61
CA LEU A 14 -17.70 17.78 -20.40
C LEU A 14 -17.44 18.06 -18.90
N GLU A 15 -18.49 18.37 -18.16
CA GLU A 15 -18.48 18.54 -16.70
C GLU A 15 -18.12 17.27 -15.93
N GLN A 16 -18.73 16.13 -16.26
CA GLN A 16 -18.40 14.84 -15.63
C GLN A 16 -16.95 14.43 -15.88
N ARG A 17 -16.44 14.68 -17.10
CA ARG A 17 -15.03 14.42 -17.44
C ARG A 17 -14.10 15.30 -16.59
N ARG A 18 -14.40 16.59 -16.49
CA ARG A 18 -13.64 17.55 -15.67
C ARG A 18 -13.65 17.13 -14.19
N ALA A 19 -14.82 16.83 -13.64
CA ALA A 19 -14.97 16.38 -12.26
C ALA A 19 -14.16 15.10 -11.98
N ALA A 20 -14.19 14.12 -12.88
CA ALA A 20 -13.42 12.89 -12.75
C ALA A 20 -11.89 13.12 -12.77
N ILE A 21 -11.41 14.05 -13.61
CA ILE A 21 -9.99 14.42 -13.66
C ILE A 21 -9.57 15.09 -12.35
N VAL A 22 -10.38 16.02 -11.84
CA VAL A 22 -10.12 16.72 -10.58
C VAL A 22 -10.02 15.70 -9.44
N GLU A 23 -10.98 14.79 -9.34
CA GLU A 23 -11.00 13.76 -8.31
C GLU A 23 -9.80 12.80 -8.41
N ALA A 24 -9.46 12.35 -9.62
CA ALA A 24 -8.28 11.50 -9.84
C ALA A 24 -6.99 12.20 -9.40
N ASN A 25 -6.86 13.51 -9.67
CA ASN A 25 -5.70 14.29 -9.25
C ASN A 25 -5.67 14.49 -7.73
N ARG A 26 -6.82 14.70 -7.08
CA ARG A 26 -6.93 14.77 -5.62
C ARG A 26 -6.38 13.48 -4.99
N ILE A 27 -6.86 12.32 -5.42
CA ILE A 27 -6.39 11.01 -4.95
C ILE A 27 -4.88 10.83 -5.17
N ARG A 28 -4.36 11.21 -6.35
CA ARG A 28 -2.92 11.11 -6.64
C ARG A 28 -2.08 11.99 -5.70
N ARG A 29 -2.54 13.21 -5.41
CA ARG A 29 -1.87 14.14 -4.50
C ARG A 29 -1.86 13.60 -3.07
N GLU A 30 -3.00 13.09 -2.59
CA GLU A 30 -3.10 12.50 -1.24
C GLU A 30 -2.17 11.28 -1.09
N ARG A 31 -2.11 10.38 -2.08
CA ARG A 31 -1.16 9.26 -2.08
C ARG A 31 0.29 9.73 -2.10
N ALA A 32 0.62 10.75 -2.90
CA ALA A 32 1.97 11.31 -2.94
C ALA A 32 2.37 11.96 -1.61
N ALA A 33 1.44 12.66 -0.96
CA ALA A 33 1.64 13.25 0.36
C ALA A 33 1.89 12.16 1.42
N LEU A 34 1.08 11.09 1.43
CA LEU A 34 1.27 9.97 2.38
C LEU A 34 2.63 9.30 2.19
N LYS A 35 3.02 8.97 0.94
CA LYS A 35 4.35 8.41 0.64
C LYS A 35 5.48 9.32 1.13
N SER A 36 5.33 10.63 0.96
CA SER A 36 6.35 11.61 1.40
C SER A 36 6.41 11.70 2.92
N ALA A 37 5.26 11.65 3.60
CA ALA A 37 5.19 11.62 5.05
C ALA A 37 5.83 10.35 5.62
N MET A 38 5.53 9.18 5.06
CA MET A 38 6.14 7.90 5.44
C MET A 38 7.67 7.93 5.28
N ARG A 39 8.17 8.48 4.16
CA ARG A 39 9.63 8.62 3.94
C ARG A 39 10.29 9.48 5.03
N ARG A 40 9.64 10.58 5.46
CA ARG A 40 10.17 11.47 6.50
C ARG A 40 10.08 10.87 7.90
N ALA A 41 9.03 10.08 8.17
CA ALA A 41 8.78 9.51 9.49
C ALA A 41 9.69 8.32 9.84
N GLY A 42 10.31 7.69 8.83
CA GLY A 42 11.18 6.53 9.02
C GLY A 42 10.41 5.20 9.07
N ARG A 43 11.16 4.09 9.14
CA ARG A 43 10.65 2.72 8.96
C ARG A 43 9.49 2.37 9.90
N SER A 44 9.67 2.56 11.20
CA SER A 44 8.71 2.11 12.22
C SER A 44 7.38 2.85 12.10
N ARG A 45 7.43 4.19 12.06
CA ARG A 45 6.21 5.00 11.91
C ARG A 45 5.54 4.80 10.56
N ALA A 46 6.30 4.60 9.48
CA ALA A 46 5.73 4.26 8.18
C ALA A 46 4.97 2.93 8.22
N ALA A 47 5.50 1.91 8.88
CA ALA A 47 4.82 0.63 9.03
C ALA A 47 3.54 0.74 9.89
N GLU A 48 3.56 1.55 10.95
CA GLU A 48 2.35 1.86 11.72
C GLU A 48 1.26 2.50 10.86
N ILE A 49 1.60 3.52 10.07
CA ILE A 49 0.68 4.17 9.12
C ILE A 49 0.09 3.14 8.15
N VAL A 50 0.90 2.21 7.64
CA VAL A 50 0.38 1.14 6.77
C VAL A 50 -0.57 0.22 7.52
N MET A 51 -0.28 -0.13 8.77
CA MET A 51 -1.19 -0.94 9.59
C MET A 51 -2.52 -0.23 9.84
N GLU A 52 -2.49 1.08 10.11
CA GLU A 52 -3.70 1.92 10.25
C GLU A 52 -4.53 1.85 8.95
N GLU A 53 -3.94 2.13 7.79
CA GLU A 53 -4.62 2.10 6.48
C GLU A 53 -5.07 0.70 6.05
N VAL A 54 -4.39 -0.36 6.49
CA VAL A 54 -4.80 -1.75 6.25
C VAL A 54 -6.01 -2.12 7.11
N ARG A 55 -6.14 -1.57 8.32
CA ARG A 55 -7.30 -1.84 9.19
C ARG A 55 -8.51 -1.03 8.74
N ASP A 56 -8.33 0.27 8.56
CA ASP A 56 -9.38 1.19 8.14
C ASP A 56 -8.87 2.12 7.03
N PRO A 57 -9.07 1.76 5.75
CA PRO A 57 -8.51 2.52 4.65
C PRO A 57 -9.23 3.85 4.45
N SER A 58 -8.44 4.92 4.45
CA SER A 58 -8.88 6.26 4.05
C SER A 58 -9.51 6.23 2.64
N PRO A 59 -10.47 7.13 2.31
CA PRO A 59 -11.17 7.10 1.03
C PRO A 59 -10.25 7.04 -0.21
N PHE A 60 -9.15 7.79 -0.20
CA PHE A 60 -8.16 7.79 -1.29
C PHE A 60 -7.29 6.52 -1.36
N ALA A 61 -7.20 5.79 -0.25
CA ALA A 61 -6.38 4.59 -0.10
C ALA A 61 -7.15 3.30 -0.43
N ARG A 62 -8.49 3.31 -0.38
CA ARG A 62 -9.35 2.14 -0.70
C ARG A 62 -8.98 1.42 -1.99
N THR A 63 -8.73 2.17 -3.07
CA THR A 63 -8.34 1.63 -4.38
C THR A 63 -6.83 1.55 -4.59
N TRP A 64 -6.03 1.86 -3.57
CA TRP A 64 -4.59 1.75 -3.62
C TRP A 64 -4.20 0.29 -3.46
N LYS A 65 -3.28 -0.19 -4.31
CA LYS A 65 -2.69 -1.52 -4.20
C LYS A 65 -1.87 -1.65 -2.92
N LEU A 66 -2.06 -2.75 -2.20
CA LEU A 66 -1.29 -3.07 -1.01
C LEU A 66 0.22 -3.14 -1.32
N SER A 67 0.60 -3.72 -2.46
CA SER A 67 2.00 -3.78 -2.94
C SER A 67 2.66 -2.40 -3.01
N ALA A 68 1.96 -1.42 -3.59
CA ALA A 68 2.46 -0.06 -3.74
C ALA A 68 2.51 0.72 -2.42
N LEU A 69 1.61 0.42 -1.48
CA LEU A 69 1.64 0.99 -0.14
C LEU A 69 2.80 0.42 0.69
N LEU A 70 3.01 -0.89 0.66
CA LEU A 70 4.15 -1.54 1.32
C LEU A 70 5.48 -1.02 0.79
N ALA A 71 5.62 -0.87 -0.53
CA ALA A 71 6.83 -0.33 -1.16
C ALA A 71 7.14 1.14 -0.77
N ALA A 72 6.20 1.84 -0.13
CA ALA A 72 6.44 3.18 0.40
C ALA A 72 7.13 3.17 1.78
N ILE A 73 7.22 2.02 2.44
CA ILE A 73 7.91 1.87 3.72
C ILE A 73 9.43 1.90 3.47
N PRO A 74 10.20 2.75 4.17
CA PRO A 74 11.66 2.75 4.07
C PRO A 74 12.26 1.35 4.30
N HIS A 75 13.25 0.98 3.48
CA HIS A 75 13.93 -0.33 3.51
C HIS A 75 13.06 -1.54 3.10
N LEU A 76 11.83 -1.32 2.61
CA LEU A 76 10.97 -2.37 2.07
C LEU A 76 10.85 -2.28 0.54
N GLY A 77 11.84 -2.85 -0.16
CA GLY A 77 11.86 -2.90 -1.63
C GLY A 77 10.96 -3.98 -2.24
N GLU A 78 10.80 -3.95 -3.57
CA GLU A 78 9.87 -4.80 -4.32
C GLU A 78 10.02 -6.31 -4.04
N SER A 79 11.25 -6.82 -3.93
CA SER A 79 11.50 -8.23 -3.64
C SER A 79 10.96 -8.64 -2.26
N ARG A 80 11.13 -7.79 -1.23
CA ARG A 80 10.57 -8.07 0.11
C ARG A 80 9.06 -7.87 0.14
N VAL A 81 8.52 -6.96 -0.67
CA VAL A 81 7.06 -6.82 -0.84
C VAL A 81 6.46 -8.08 -1.46
N ALA A 82 7.07 -8.64 -2.50
CA ALA A 82 6.63 -9.91 -3.09
C ALA A 82 6.58 -11.04 -2.05
N VAL A 83 7.62 -11.15 -1.22
CA VAL A 83 7.68 -12.12 -0.11
C VAL A 83 6.56 -11.86 0.91
N ALA A 84 6.37 -10.60 1.34
CA ALA A 84 5.31 -10.25 2.29
C ALA A 84 3.92 -10.61 1.77
N LEU A 85 3.65 -10.36 0.49
CA LEU A 85 2.37 -10.69 -0.14
C LEU A 85 2.15 -12.21 -0.22
N ALA A 86 3.19 -12.98 -0.58
CA ALA A 86 3.10 -14.44 -0.58
C ALA A 86 2.81 -15.00 0.81
N LEU A 87 3.53 -14.54 1.84
CA LEU A 87 3.37 -14.98 3.23
C LEU A 87 1.99 -14.64 3.81
N THR A 88 1.39 -13.54 3.36
CA THR A 88 0.07 -13.07 3.83
C THR A 88 -1.08 -13.53 2.94
N GLY A 89 -0.81 -14.33 1.89
CA GLY A 89 -1.83 -14.83 0.97
C GLY A 89 -2.50 -13.71 0.16
N CYS A 90 -1.75 -12.67 -0.20
CA CYS A 90 -2.21 -11.52 -0.98
C CYS A 90 -1.61 -11.51 -2.40
N SER A 91 -2.40 -11.06 -3.37
CA SER A 91 -1.92 -10.84 -4.75
C SER A 91 -1.33 -9.44 -4.94
N HIS A 92 -0.38 -9.29 -5.86
CA HIS A 92 0.24 -8.00 -6.23
C HIS A 92 -0.73 -6.92 -6.68
N VAL A 93 -1.85 -7.31 -7.30
CA VAL A 93 -2.86 -6.37 -7.80
C VAL A 93 -3.94 -6.03 -6.77
N LYS A 94 -3.87 -6.64 -5.58
CA LYS A 94 -4.90 -6.51 -4.54
C LYS A 94 -4.92 -5.09 -3.96
N THR A 95 -6.10 -4.49 -3.89
CA THR A 95 -6.33 -3.18 -3.26
C THR A 95 -6.68 -3.31 -1.79
N LEU A 96 -6.54 -2.24 -1.02
CA LEU A 96 -6.90 -2.23 0.40
C LEU A 96 -8.38 -2.57 0.65
N ALA A 97 -9.29 -2.08 -0.20
CA ALA A 97 -10.71 -2.42 -0.11
C ALA A 97 -10.99 -3.91 -0.39
N GLY A 98 -10.13 -4.58 -1.15
CA GLY A 98 -10.30 -6.00 -1.50
C GLY A 98 -9.72 -6.98 -0.46
N LEU A 99 -9.08 -6.50 0.62
CA LEU A 99 -8.54 -7.36 1.68
C LEU A 99 -9.66 -7.94 2.54
N THR A 100 -9.58 -9.25 2.77
CA THR A 100 -10.38 -9.93 3.79
C THR A 100 -9.81 -9.63 5.18
N ASP A 101 -10.61 -9.76 6.23
CA ASP A 101 -10.16 -9.49 7.60
C ASP A 101 -8.96 -10.36 7.99
N ARG A 102 -9.00 -11.64 7.62
CA ARG A 102 -7.86 -12.56 7.78
C ARG A 102 -6.58 -12.05 7.12
N GLN A 103 -6.67 -11.47 5.93
CA GLN A 103 -5.51 -10.90 5.23
C GLN A 103 -5.04 -9.60 5.88
N ARG A 104 -5.96 -8.75 6.35
CA ARG A 104 -5.62 -7.54 7.11
C ARG A 104 -4.81 -7.89 8.34
N GLU A 105 -5.28 -8.85 9.12
CA GLU A 105 -4.58 -9.36 10.30
C GLU A 105 -3.22 -9.96 9.95
N ALA A 106 -3.15 -10.81 8.91
CA ALA A 106 -1.89 -11.40 8.47
C ALA A 106 -0.85 -10.34 8.07
N VAL A 107 -1.27 -9.30 7.34
CA VAL A 107 -0.41 -8.18 6.94
C VAL A 107 0.05 -7.37 8.16
N CYS A 108 -0.86 -7.04 9.08
CA CYS A 108 -0.50 -6.33 10.30
C CYS A 108 0.50 -7.15 11.14
N ASN A 109 0.25 -8.44 11.34
CA ASN A 109 1.15 -9.32 12.09
C ASN A 109 2.53 -9.45 11.43
N TRP A 110 2.57 -9.49 10.09
CA TRP A 110 3.83 -9.48 9.35
C TRP A 110 4.58 -8.15 9.52
N LEU A 111 3.87 -7.02 9.47
CA LEU A 111 4.45 -5.69 9.66
C LEU A 111 4.99 -5.49 11.08
N THR A 112 4.31 -6.00 12.10
CA THR A 112 4.82 -5.98 13.48
C THR A 112 6.20 -6.64 13.57
N ARG A 113 6.36 -7.84 13.02
CA ARG A 113 7.64 -8.57 12.97
C ARG A 113 8.70 -7.88 12.10
N PHE A 114 8.27 -7.15 11.07
CA PHE A 114 9.19 -6.38 10.22
C PHE A 114 9.77 -5.17 10.96
N VAL A 115 9.00 -4.56 11.86
CA VAL A 115 9.40 -3.38 12.63
C VAL A 115 10.18 -3.74 13.88
N GLU A 116 9.93 -4.92 14.46
CA GLU A 116 10.68 -5.43 15.61
C GLU A 116 12.19 -5.23 15.40
N PRO A 117 12.89 -4.62 16.36
CA PRO A 117 14.34 -4.56 16.30
C PRO A 117 14.85 -6.00 16.36
N VAL A 118 15.56 -6.43 15.31
CA VAL A 118 16.44 -7.59 15.43
C VAL A 118 17.47 -7.17 16.49
N HIS A 119 17.35 -7.69 17.71
CA HIS A 119 18.40 -7.52 18.71
C HIS A 119 19.72 -8.00 18.09
N ASP A 120 20.62 -7.03 17.90
CA ASP A 120 22.07 -7.18 17.85
C ASP A 120 22.61 -8.51 17.29
N GLN A 121 22.69 -8.61 15.97
CA GLN A 121 23.70 -9.46 15.32
C GLN A 121 24.94 -8.66 14.90
N GLU A 122 24.88 -7.32 14.90
CA GLU A 122 26.04 -6.47 14.61
C GLU A 122 26.87 -6.10 15.87
N ALA A 123 26.29 -6.14 17.08
CA ALA A 123 27.06 -5.86 18.30
C ALA A 123 28.00 -7.01 18.69
N LEU A 124 27.75 -8.24 18.25
CA LEU A 124 28.63 -9.40 18.45
C LEU A 124 29.85 -9.42 17.52
N VAL A 125 29.88 -8.57 16.47
CA VAL A 125 31.00 -8.50 15.51
C VAL A 125 31.99 -7.37 15.84
N LYS A 126 31.64 -6.45 16.76
CA LYS A 126 32.46 -5.29 17.13
C LYS A 126 32.91 -5.26 18.59
N ALA A 127 33.08 -6.41 19.22
CA ALA A 127 33.91 -6.47 20.43
C ALA A 127 35.38 -6.30 19.99
N PRO A 128 36.13 -5.29 20.48
CA PRO A 128 37.57 -5.29 20.26
C PRO A 128 38.17 -6.52 20.93
N ALA A 129 38.92 -7.32 20.17
CA ALA A 129 39.87 -8.25 20.75
C ALA A 129 40.81 -7.43 21.65
N ALA A 130 41.01 -7.94 22.87
CA ALA A 130 41.80 -7.35 23.94
C ALA A 130 43.16 -6.80 23.51
#